data_AF-S9ZAQ5-F1
#
_entry.id   AF-S9ZAQ5-F1
#
_cell.length_a   1.000
_cell.length_b   1.000
_cell.length_c   1.000
_cell.angle_alpha   90.00
_cell.angle_beta   90.00
_cell.angle_gamma   90.00
#
_symmetry.space_group_name_H-M   'P 1'
#
loop_
_entity.id
_entity.type
_entity.pdbx_description
1 polymer ?
#
loop_
_entity_poly.entity_id
_entity_poly.type
_entity_poly.pdbx_seq_one_letter_code
_entity_poly.pdbx_strand_id
1 'polypeptide(L)'
;MRQDAILSQVFFARIEAVDALGRLGNGGAVEAETLRQISAALDGASLQYGRAATATAYGAFAGLLRIVSTLAEWRQSVLDATEGGDRLLRSAIERHRLWVNEYGERSEAMPLLDASTTVPSIATLADFEALCSSLSRVPLPIGVFGDEGLRVPRKKDLAVEVAPQPAELSVAFLKFQLGGQPAADVHHLAPREMHDMEIEVRVSRWPDNATHLTLTPVSAEPRSSYELSEFTFPKPPGKAPYTLVQGGRAILQVAQGLKARPFEFKYAAAFQPASVEQPVAIVGHRTLLVEGIDIKSHPITGYAAMDEKIVSVRDLLRQQGLANVHELSDVLELLAVLCNMAGRAVQDAEFDGIWPESRFQDYVRKELRRAPRIGSDLEEHPAAAGGITDLSFRGITIELKSVDHRIRRVEDCQCYVEQTASYAAAKGKRIALLCVLDCSKKETAPWPAADGLAILRSAPPAEVTVVTIVVLGNITRPSKLSR
;
A
#
# COMPACT_ATOMS: atom_id res chain seq x y z
N MET A 1 18.07 -28.50 -23.76
CA MET A 1 18.24 -28.41 -22.29
C MET A 1 16.97 -27.82 -21.72
N ARG A 2 16.30 -28.57 -20.86
CA ARG A 2 15.19 -28.09 -20.02
C ARG A 2 15.76 -27.02 -19.07
N GLN A 3 15.07 -25.90 -18.89
CA GLN A 3 15.34 -25.05 -17.74
C GLN A 3 14.48 -25.60 -16.60
N ASP A 4 15.08 -26.52 -15.85
CA ASP A 4 14.52 -27.06 -14.62
C ASP A 4 14.54 -25.94 -13.56
N ALA A 5 13.53 -25.07 -13.55
CA ALA A 5 13.32 -24.15 -12.46
C ALA A 5 12.53 -24.90 -11.38
N ILE A 6 13.22 -25.49 -10.41
CA ILE A 6 12.63 -25.67 -9.09
C ILE A 6 12.15 -24.28 -8.68
N LEU A 7 10.85 -24.08 -8.52
CA LEU A 7 10.26 -22.83 -8.02
C LEU A 7 10.59 -22.71 -6.51
N SER A 8 11.88 -22.70 -6.18
CA SER A 8 12.43 -22.58 -4.82
C SER A 8 11.95 -21.30 -4.13
N GLN A 9 11.60 -20.28 -4.92
CA GLN A 9 11.01 -19.02 -4.46
C GLN A 9 9.62 -19.20 -3.80
N VAL A 10 8.85 -20.24 -4.19
CA VAL A 10 7.51 -20.52 -3.62
C VAL A 10 7.60 -21.18 -2.24
N PHE A 11 8.67 -21.94 -1.99
CA PHE A 11 8.86 -22.61 -0.69
C PHE A 11 9.00 -21.62 0.46
N PHE A 12 9.59 -20.45 0.20
CA PHE A 12 9.82 -19.43 1.23
C PHE A 12 8.50 -18.89 1.77
N ALA A 13 7.60 -18.45 0.89
CA ALA A 13 6.28 -17.93 1.28
C ALA A 13 5.44 -18.96 2.04
N ARG A 14 5.54 -20.24 1.68
CA ARG A 14 4.87 -21.32 2.41
C ARG A 14 5.46 -21.51 3.82
N ILE A 15 6.79 -21.52 3.95
CA ILE A 15 7.45 -21.67 5.26
C ILE A 15 7.08 -20.50 6.15
N GLU A 16 7.11 -19.27 5.63
CA GLU A 16 6.70 -18.07 6.35
C GLU A 16 5.24 -18.13 6.79
N ALA A 17 4.34 -18.62 5.94
CA ALA A 17 2.93 -18.82 6.30
C ALA A 17 2.75 -19.81 7.44
N VAL A 18 3.43 -20.96 7.38
CA VAL A 18 3.34 -21.99 8.42
C VAL A 18 3.97 -21.50 9.73
N ASP A 19 5.09 -20.79 9.67
CA ASP A 19 5.73 -20.20 10.85
C ASP A 19 4.83 -19.12 11.48
N ALA A 20 4.28 -18.23 10.68
CA ALA A 20 3.35 -17.20 11.15
C ALA A 20 2.11 -17.80 11.81
N LEU A 21 1.48 -18.80 11.17
CA LEU A 21 0.33 -19.52 11.73
C LEU A 21 0.70 -20.32 12.98
N GLY A 22 1.88 -20.95 13.02
CA GLY A 22 2.38 -21.67 14.18
C GLY A 22 2.64 -20.75 15.37
N ARG A 23 3.22 -19.56 15.13
CA ARG A 23 3.42 -18.52 16.15
C ARG A 23 2.09 -18.02 16.71
N LEU A 24 1.13 -17.70 15.83
CA LEU A 24 -0.22 -17.29 16.26
C LEU A 24 -0.93 -18.41 17.02
N GLY A 25 -0.81 -19.66 16.56
CA GLY A 25 -1.43 -20.83 17.19
C GLY A 25 -0.87 -21.16 18.58
N ASN A 26 0.35 -20.74 18.88
CA ASN A 26 0.97 -20.85 20.21
C ASN A 26 0.77 -19.60 21.09
N GLY A 27 -0.17 -18.71 20.72
CA GLY A 27 -0.47 -17.48 21.45
C GLY A 27 0.52 -16.34 21.23
N GLY A 28 1.46 -16.49 20.29
CA GLY A 28 2.38 -15.43 19.88
C GLY A 28 1.69 -14.33 19.05
N ALA A 29 2.45 -13.27 18.77
CA ALA A 29 1.98 -12.17 17.91
C ALA A 29 2.67 -12.20 16.54
N VAL A 30 1.89 -11.88 15.52
CA VAL A 30 2.33 -11.62 14.14
C VAL A 30 1.56 -10.41 13.64
N GLU A 31 2.26 -9.43 13.04
CA GLU A 31 1.61 -8.26 12.49
C GLU A 31 0.68 -8.65 11.32
N ALA A 32 -0.51 -8.06 11.28
CA ALA A 32 -1.48 -8.32 10.22
C ALA A 32 -0.92 -7.98 8.81
N GLU A 33 0.00 -7.01 8.73
CA GLU A 33 0.69 -6.66 7.50
C GLU A 33 1.61 -7.77 7.02
N THR A 34 2.34 -8.43 7.92
CA THR A 34 3.17 -9.60 7.58
C THR A 34 2.30 -10.71 6.99
N LEU A 35 1.14 -11.00 7.58
CA LEU A 35 0.20 -12.00 7.03
C LEU A 35 -0.33 -11.59 5.65
N ARG A 36 -0.56 -10.29 5.41
CA ARG A 36 -0.97 -9.77 4.08
C ARG A 36 0.15 -9.95 3.06
N GLN A 37 1.39 -9.63 3.39
CA GLN A 37 2.55 -9.82 2.51
C GLN A 37 2.77 -11.29 2.17
N ILE A 38 2.70 -12.18 3.16
CA ILE A 38 2.78 -13.62 2.95
C ILE A 38 1.63 -14.10 2.05
N SER A 39 0.40 -13.61 2.27
CA SER A 39 -0.74 -13.96 1.40
C SER A 39 -0.52 -13.50 -0.05
N ALA A 40 0.02 -12.30 -0.26
CA ALA A 40 0.32 -11.78 -1.59
C ALA A 40 1.45 -12.57 -2.28
N ALA A 41 2.46 -13.04 -1.52
CA ALA A 41 3.51 -13.90 -2.03
C ALA A 41 2.96 -15.28 -2.43
N LEU A 42 2.03 -15.85 -1.67
CA LEU A 42 1.34 -17.10 -2.00
C LEU A 42 0.40 -16.96 -3.20
N ASP A 43 -0.28 -15.82 -3.36
CA ASP A 43 -1.03 -15.49 -4.57
C ASP A 43 -0.10 -15.38 -5.77
N GLY A 44 1.06 -14.71 -5.62
CA GLY A 44 2.11 -14.66 -6.64
C GLY A 44 2.63 -16.05 -7.03
N ALA A 45 2.79 -16.94 -6.05
CA ALA A 45 3.17 -18.33 -6.28
C ALA A 45 2.08 -19.15 -6.99
N SER A 46 0.81 -18.96 -6.60
CA SER A 46 -0.34 -19.57 -7.27
C SER A 46 -0.33 -19.26 -8.78
N LEU A 47 -0.03 -18.01 -9.15
CA LEU A 47 0.08 -17.59 -10.55
C LEU A 47 1.21 -18.32 -11.30
N GLN A 48 2.32 -18.63 -10.65
CA GLN A 48 3.45 -19.35 -11.25
C GLN A 48 3.13 -20.83 -11.54
N TYR A 49 2.18 -21.41 -10.81
CA TYR A 49 1.69 -22.77 -11.04
C TYR A 49 0.65 -22.89 -12.15
N GLY A 50 0.18 -21.75 -12.70
CA GLY A 50 -0.73 -21.73 -13.84
C GLY A 50 -2.04 -22.46 -13.55
N ARG A 51 -2.36 -23.50 -14.33
CA ARG A 51 -3.60 -24.29 -14.21
C ARG A 51 -3.47 -25.54 -13.33
N ALA A 52 -2.30 -25.75 -12.71
CA ALA A 52 -2.12 -26.92 -11.88
C ALA A 52 -3.06 -26.87 -10.66
N ALA A 53 -3.50 -28.03 -10.18
CA ALA A 53 -4.21 -28.19 -8.90
C ALA A 53 -3.50 -27.44 -7.74
N THR A 54 -2.17 -27.34 -7.81
CA THR A 54 -1.32 -26.57 -6.90
C THR A 54 -1.68 -25.07 -6.87
N ALA A 55 -2.04 -24.45 -8.00
CA ALA A 55 -2.43 -23.04 -8.04
C ALA A 55 -3.68 -22.79 -7.19
N THR A 56 -4.70 -23.64 -7.32
CA THR A 56 -5.94 -23.56 -6.52
C THR A 56 -5.67 -23.73 -5.03
N ALA A 57 -4.85 -24.70 -4.64
CA ALA A 57 -4.51 -24.92 -3.24
C ALA A 57 -3.77 -23.72 -2.61
N TYR A 58 -2.86 -23.08 -3.36
CA TYR A 58 -2.11 -21.92 -2.87
C TYR A 58 -2.98 -20.65 -2.82
N GLY A 59 -3.83 -20.43 -3.81
CA GLY A 59 -4.79 -19.31 -3.80
C GLY A 59 -5.83 -19.45 -2.67
N ALA A 60 -6.32 -20.68 -2.46
CA ALA A 60 -7.20 -20.99 -1.34
C ALA A 60 -6.52 -20.69 0.01
N PHE A 61 -5.25 -21.09 0.18
CA PHE A 61 -4.50 -20.82 1.41
C PHE A 61 -4.20 -19.34 1.62
N ALA A 62 -3.83 -18.61 0.56
CA ALA A 62 -3.66 -17.16 0.60
C ALA A 62 -4.96 -16.44 1.01
N GLY A 63 -6.11 -16.91 0.51
CA GLY A 63 -7.43 -16.43 0.92
C GLY A 63 -7.70 -16.61 2.42
N LEU A 64 -7.34 -17.76 2.99
CA LEU A 64 -7.48 -17.99 4.43
C LEU A 64 -6.52 -17.14 5.25
N LEU A 65 -5.29 -16.89 4.79
CA LEU A 65 -4.36 -15.98 5.46
C LEU A 65 -4.87 -14.53 5.51
N ARG A 66 -5.60 -14.09 4.48
CA ARG A 66 -6.29 -12.78 4.50
C ARG A 66 -7.43 -12.72 5.53
N ILE A 67 -8.07 -13.85 5.82
CA ILE A 67 -9.09 -13.95 6.89
C ILE A 67 -8.40 -13.96 8.26
N VAL A 68 -7.32 -14.76 8.39
CA VAL A 68 -6.49 -14.81 9.61
C VAL A 68 -5.88 -13.45 9.93
N SER A 69 -5.48 -12.66 8.93
CA SER A 69 -4.96 -11.30 9.18
C SER A 69 -6.00 -10.37 9.78
N THR A 70 -7.25 -10.40 9.31
CA THR A 70 -8.37 -9.69 9.95
C THR A 70 -8.62 -10.19 11.37
N LEU A 71 -8.52 -11.50 11.61
CA LEU A 71 -8.70 -12.08 12.94
C LEU A 71 -7.53 -11.75 13.90
N ALA A 72 -6.32 -11.59 13.37
CA ALA A 72 -5.16 -11.12 14.15
C ALA A 72 -5.36 -9.66 14.60
N GLU A 73 -5.91 -8.80 13.75
CA GLU A 73 -6.32 -7.43 14.12
C GLU A 73 -7.44 -7.45 15.16
N TRP A 74 -8.41 -8.38 15.05
CA TRP A 74 -9.43 -8.58 16.07
C TRP A 74 -8.81 -9.00 17.41
N ARG A 75 -7.93 -10.00 17.43
CA ARG A 75 -7.21 -10.42 18.63
C ARG A 75 -6.48 -9.24 19.28
N GLN A 76 -5.77 -8.44 18.47
CA GLN A 76 -5.06 -7.27 18.98
C GLN A 76 -6.04 -6.25 19.58
N SER A 77 -7.18 -6.00 18.95
CA SER A 77 -8.20 -5.09 19.50
C SER A 77 -8.81 -5.57 20.82
N VAL A 78 -8.93 -6.90 21.01
CA VAL A 78 -9.38 -7.50 22.28
C VAL A 78 -8.33 -7.31 23.36
N LEU A 79 -7.04 -7.52 23.04
CA LEU A 79 -5.94 -7.34 23.99
C LEU A 79 -5.73 -5.87 24.38
N ASP A 80 -5.88 -4.96 23.42
CA ASP A 80 -5.71 -3.52 23.61
C ASP A 80 -7.00 -2.84 24.15
N ALA A 81 -8.07 -3.60 24.37
CA ALA A 81 -9.38 -3.11 24.80
C ALA A 81 -9.93 -1.96 23.92
N THR A 82 -9.73 -2.06 22.60
CA THR A 82 -10.12 -1.02 21.65
C THR A 82 -11.59 -1.15 21.26
N GLU A 83 -12.31 -0.02 21.20
CA GLU A 83 -13.71 -0.02 20.75
C GLU A 83 -13.85 -0.47 19.29
N GLY A 84 -14.88 -1.28 19.02
CA GLY A 84 -15.23 -1.71 17.67
C GLY A 84 -14.46 -2.92 17.14
N GLY A 85 -13.74 -3.67 17.98
CA GLY A 85 -13.07 -4.93 17.60
C GLY A 85 -14.02 -5.95 16.96
N ASP A 86 -15.27 -6.05 17.43
CA ASP A 86 -16.27 -7.01 16.94
C ASP A 86 -16.58 -6.89 15.43
N ARG A 87 -16.36 -5.71 14.83
CA ARG A 87 -16.56 -5.52 13.39
C ARG A 87 -15.55 -6.32 12.56
N LEU A 88 -14.34 -6.52 13.10
CA LEU A 88 -13.28 -7.29 12.46
C LEU A 88 -13.63 -8.78 12.46
N LEU A 89 -14.13 -9.30 13.59
CA LEU A 89 -14.62 -10.67 13.69
C LEU A 89 -15.78 -10.92 12.70
N ARG A 90 -16.78 -10.03 12.67
CA ARG A 90 -17.89 -10.13 11.70
C ARG A 90 -17.40 -10.09 10.25
N SER A 91 -16.44 -9.21 9.94
CA SER A 91 -15.86 -9.13 8.60
C SER A 91 -15.12 -10.42 8.21
N ALA A 92 -14.36 -11.01 9.13
CA ALA A 92 -13.66 -12.27 8.91
C ALA A 92 -14.64 -13.43 8.63
N ILE A 93 -15.73 -13.52 9.39
CA ILE A 93 -16.78 -14.53 9.19
C ILE A 93 -17.43 -14.39 7.81
N GLU A 94 -17.82 -13.18 7.39
CA GLU A 94 -18.40 -12.97 6.07
C GLU A 94 -17.40 -13.23 4.93
N ARG A 95 -16.12 -12.87 5.13
CA ARG A 95 -15.06 -13.20 4.16
C ARG A 95 -14.84 -14.70 4.05
N HIS A 96 -14.94 -15.44 5.15
CA HIS A 96 -14.89 -16.90 5.14
C HIS A 96 -16.07 -17.50 4.39
N ARG A 97 -17.28 -16.96 4.57
CA ARG A 97 -18.45 -17.38 3.78
C ARG A 97 -18.23 -17.21 2.28
N LEU A 98 -17.64 -16.09 1.86
CA LEU A 98 -17.27 -15.87 0.45
C LEU A 98 -16.17 -16.85 -0.01
N TRP A 99 -15.18 -17.10 0.84
CA TRP A 99 -14.11 -18.07 0.57
C TRP A 99 -14.66 -19.49 0.38
N VAL A 100 -15.61 -19.93 1.22
CA VAL A 100 -16.27 -21.22 1.09
C VAL A 100 -17.06 -21.30 -0.22
N ASN A 101 -17.73 -20.23 -0.65
CA ASN A 101 -18.42 -20.22 -1.94
C ASN A 101 -17.45 -20.33 -3.13
N GLU A 102 -16.23 -19.79 -3.01
CA GLU A 102 -15.21 -19.79 -4.07
C GLU A 102 -14.44 -21.12 -4.15
N TYR A 103 -14.07 -21.68 -2.99
CA TYR A 103 -13.16 -22.83 -2.88
C TYR A 103 -13.81 -24.11 -2.34
N GLY A 104 -14.99 -24.06 -1.74
CA GLY A 104 -15.59 -25.17 -0.98
C GLY A 104 -15.92 -26.41 -1.81
N GLU A 105 -16.16 -26.26 -3.11
CA GLU A 105 -16.39 -27.37 -4.04
C GLU A 105 -15.10 -27.86 -4.73
N ARG A 106 -13.95 -27.22 -4.46
CA ARG A 106 -12.66 -27.58 -5.07
C ARG A 106 -11.99 -28.66 -4.25
N SER A 107 -11.74 -29.82 -4.86
CA SER A 107 -11.08 -30.96 -4.22
C SER A 107 -9.71 -30.61 -3.63
N GLU A 108 -9.01 -29.68 -4.26
CA GLU A 108 -7.69 -29.17 -3.92
C GLU A 108 -7.69 -28.31 -2.65
N ALA A 109 -8.83 -27.70 -2.31
CA ALA A 109 -9.01 -26.85 -1.14
C ALA A 109 -9.70 -27.58 0.03
N MET A 110 -10.12 -28.84 -0.14
CA MET A 110 -10.85 -29.59 0.88
C MET A 110 -10.12 -29.67 2.24
N PRO A 111 -8.80 -29.95 2.31
CA PRO A 111 -8.08 -29.96 3.58
C PRO A 111 -8.06 -28.58 4.28
N LEU A 112 -8.08 -27.49 3.50
CA LEU A 112 -8.13 -26.13 4.00
C LEU A 112 -9.56 -25.75 4.46
N LEU A 113 -10.57 -26.26 3.77
CA LEU A 113 -11.96 -26.13 4.18
C LEU A 113 -12.15 -26.80 5.55
N ASP A 114 -11.75 -28.06 5.68
CA ASP A 114 -11.83 -28.82 6.94
C ASP A 114 -11.15 -28.07 8.10
N ALA A 115 -9.95 -27.56 7.85
CA ALA A 115 -9.17 -26.82 8.84
C ALA A 115 -9.75 -25.45 9.21
N SER A 116 -10.59 -24.86 8.36
CA SER A 116 -11.21 -23.54 8.57
C SER A 116 -12.69 -23.58 8.94
N THR A 117 -13.28 -24.77 9.12
CA THR A 117 -14.70 -24.95 9.47
C THR A 117 -15.14 -24.23 10.74
N THR A 118 -14.21 -23.95 11.66
CA THR A 118 -14.47 -23.28 12.95
C THR A 118 -14.56 -21.76 12.86
N VAL A 119 -14.20 -21.15 11.72
CA VAL A 119 -14.18 -19.68 11.55
C VAL A 119 -15.53 -19.03 11.90
N PRO A 120 -16.70 -19.55 11.48
CA PRO A 120 -18.01 -18.96 11.82
C PRO A 120 -18.35 -19.00 13.31
N SER A 121 -17.69 -19.84 14.10
CA SER A 121 -17.95 -20.04 15.53
C SER A 121 -16.87 -19.45 16.44
N ILE A 122 -15.94 -18.66 15.92
CA ILE A 122 -14.90 -18.01 16.75
C ILE A 122 -15.56 -17.02 17.70
N ALA A 123 -15.37 -17.25 19.01
CA ALA A 123 -15.85 -16.36 20.06
C ALA A 123 -14.73 -15.94 21.02
N THR A 124 -13.67 -16.75 21.12
CA THR A 124 -12.57 -16.55 22.07
C THR A 124 -11.21 -16.51 21.37
N LEU A 125 -10.19 -15.97 22.05
CA LEU A 125 -8.82 -15.99 21.54
C LEU A 125 -8.29 -17.43 21.35
N ALA A 126 -8.73 -18.37 22.20
CA ALA A 126 -8.38 -19.78 22.09
C ALA A 126 -8.94 -20.41 20.81
N ASP A 127 -10.15 -20.02 20.36
CA ASP A 127 -10.71 -20.51 19.09
C ASP A 127 -9.89 -20.05 17.89
N PHE A 128 -9.40 -18.80 17.94
CA PHE A 128 -8.50 -18.25 16.92
C PHE A 128 -7.14 -18.94 16.91
N GLU A 129 -6.55 -19.20 18.07
CA GLU A 129 -5.29 -19.95 18.21
C GLU A 129 -5.44 -21.40 17.69
N ALA A 130 -6.57 -22.04 17.96
CA ALA A 130 -6.89 -23.36 17.45
C ALA A 130 -7.05 -23.36 15.92
N LEU A 131 -7.70 -22.34 15.33
CA LEU A 131 -7.78 -22.16 13.88
C LEU A 131 -6.37 -22.06 13.27
N CYS A 132 -5.52 -21.19 13.80
CA CYS A 132 -4.17 -20.99 13.27
C CYS A 132 -3.34 -22.28 13.37
N SER A 133 -3.45 -22.99 14.49
CA SER A 133 -2.82 -24.30 14.68
C SER A 133 -3.30 -25.33 13.66
N SER A 134 -4.61 -25.38 13.40
CA SER A 134 -5.22 -26.28 12.41
C SER A 134 -4.70 -25.98 10.99
N LEU A 135 -4.73 -24.71 10.59
CA LEU A 135 -4.26 -24.27 9.28
C LEU A 135 -2.76 -24.51 9.05
N SER A 136 -1.93 -24.33 10.09
CA SER A 136 -0.47 -24.56 9.99
C SER A 136 -0.11 -26.02 9.65
N ARG A 137 -1.02 -26.96 9.93
CA ARG A 137 -0.81 -28.40 9.73
C ARG A 137 -1.32 -28.90 8.39
N VAL A 138 -2.01 -28.05 7.61
CA VAL A 138 -2.54 -28.46 6.31
C VAL A 138 -1.40 -28.62 5.31
N PRO A 139 -1.16 -29.82 4.77
CA PRO A 139 -0.11 -30.02 3.79
C PRO A 139 -0.53 -29.40 2.46
N LEU A 140 0.21 -28.41 1.99
CA LEU A 140 0.07 -27.91 0.63
C LEU A 140 0.87 -28.78 -0.36
N PRO A 141 0.35 -28.97 -1.59
CA PRO A 141 1.09 -29.66 -2.64
C PRO A 141 2.42 -28.95 -2.94
N ILE A 142 3.46 -29.73 -3.23
CA ILE A 142 4.74 -29.19 -3.69
C ILE A 142 4.68 -29.14 -5.22
N GLY A 143 4.61 -27.95 -5.80
CA GLY A 143 4.67 -27.81 -7.24
C GLY A 143 6.11 -27.96 -7.73
N VAL A 144 6.45 -29.17 -8.20
CA VAL A 144 7.77 -29.49 -8.76
C VAL A 144 7.89 -29.04 -10.23
N PHE A 145 6.75 -28.86 -10.91
CA PHE A 145 6.68 -28.41 -12.29
C PHE A 145 5.65 -27.28 -12.40
N GLY A 146 6.03 -26.13 -12.96
CA GLY A 146 5.06 -25.25 -13.61
C GLY A 146 4.64 -25.91 -14.91
N ASP A 147 3.35 -25.91 -15.23
CA ASP A 147 2.88 -26.42 -16.53
C ASP A 147 3.37 -25.44 -17.61
N GLU A 148 4.58 -25.68 -18.14
CA GLU A 148 5.01 -25.08 -19.41
C GLU A 148 3.96 -25.51 -20.43
N GLY A 149 3.11 -24.57 -20.86
CA GLY A 149 2.07 -24.83 -21.83
C GLY A 149 2.59 -25.74 -22.94
N LEU A 150 1.95 -26.91 -23.09
CA LEU A 150 2.29 -27.99 -24.02
C LEU A 150 2.94 -27.45 -25.31
N ARG A 151 4.28 -27.45 -25.37
CA ARG A 151 5.00 -27.36 -26.63
C ARG A 151 4.78 -28.68 -27.36
N VAL A 152 3.85 -28.66 -28.31
CA VAL A 152 3.55 -29.80 -29.19
C VAL A 152 4.83 -30.15 -29.99
N PRO A 153 5.37 -31.37 -29.86
CA PRO A 153 6.35 -31.89 -30.81
C PRO A 153 5.65 -32.14 -32.14
N ARG A 154 6.29 -31.73 -33.23
CA ARG A 154 5.85 -31.97 -34.62
C ARG A 154 5.58 -33.47 -34.82
N LYS A 155 4.30 -33.88 -34.89
CA LYS A 155 3.93 -35.28 -35.11
C LYS A 155 4.07 -35.63 -36.61
N LYS A 156 4.76 -36.74 -36.91
CA LYS A 156 4.41 -37.55 -38.07
C LYS A 156 3.25 -38.46 -37.65
N ASP A 157 2.17 -38.34 -38.40
CA ASP A 157 1.08 -39.27 -38.69
C ASP A 157 0.60 -40.20 -37.56
N LEU A 158 -0.63 -39.95 -37.09
CA LEU A 158 -1.78 -40.86 -37.22
C LEU A 158 -3.00 -40.25 -36.51
N ALA A 159 -4.11 -40.22 -37.25
CA ALA A 159 -5.35 -39.55 -36.91
C ALA A 159 -6.08 -40.22 -35.74
N VAL A 160 -6.47 -39.41 -34.75
CA VAL A 160 -7.63 -39.65 -33.89
C VAL A 160 -8.29 -38.29 -33.68
N GLU A 161 -9.47 -38.08 -34.25
CA GLU A 161 -10.33 -36.95 -33.94
C GLU A 161 -10.84 -37.11 -32.51
N VAL A 162 -10.18 -36.44 -31.57
CA VAL A 162 -10.77 -36.12 -30.27
C VAL A 162 -11.30 -34.70 -30.39
N ALA A 163 -12.62 -34.54 -30.30
CA ALA A 163 -13.24 -33.22 -30.26
C ALA A 163 -12.60 -32.40 -29.12
N PRO A 164 -12.08 -31.19 -29.38
CA PRO A 164 -11.38 -30.41 -28.36
C PRO A 164 -12.36 -30.01 -27.25
N GLN A 165 -12.04 -30.35 -26.01
CA GLN A 165 -12.71 -29.77 -24.85
C GLN A 165 -12.52 -28.23 -24.90
N PRO A 166 -13.59 -27.44 -24.75
CA PRO A 166 -13.48 -25.98 -24.81
C PRO A 166 -12.59 -25.48 -23.66
N ALA A 167 -11.61 -24.62 -23.98
CA ALA A 167 -10.76 -23.99 -22.98
C ALA A 167 -11.60 -23.25 -21.92
N GLU A 168 -11.24 -23.28 -20.64
CA GLU A 168 -11.96 -22.54 -19.60
C GLU A 168 -12.12 -21.04 -19.96
N LEU A 169 -13.33 -20.51 -19.75
CA LEU A 169 -13.70 -19.13 -20.06
C LEU A 169 -13.10 -18.20 -19.00
N SER A 170 -12.13 -17.38 -19.39
CA SER A 170 -11.49 -16.42 -18.52
C SER A 170 -11.33 -15.06 -19.20
N VAL A 171 -11.55 -13.98 -18.44
CA VAL A 171 -11.27 -12.61 -18.85
C VAL A 171 -10.13 -12.08 -17.99
N ALA A 172 -9.07 -11.61 -18.62
CA ALA A 172 -7.90 -11.06 -17.95
C ALA A 172 -7.74 -9.57 -18.23
N PHE A 173 -7.57 -8.76 -17.19
CA PHE A 173 -7.26 -7.35 -17.34
C PHE A 173 -5.76 -7.19 -17.61
N LEU A 174 -5.42 -6.61 -18.76
CA LEU A 174 -4.03 -6.40 -19.16
C LEU A 174 -3.53 -5.03 -18.72
N LYS A 175 -4.34 -3.98 -18.87
CA LYS A 175 -3.90 -2.61 -18.62
C LYS A 175 -5.06 -1.66 -18.33
N PHE A 176 -4.82 -0.74 -17.41
CA PHE A 176 -5.56 0.53 -17.30
C PHE A 176 -4.62 1.66 -17.70
N GLN A 177 -5.12 2.61 -18.48
CA GLN A 177 -4.45 3.90 -18.69
C GLN A 177 -5.37 5.02 -18.24
N LEU A 178 -4.80 6.02 -17.58
CA LEU A 178 -5.47 7.25 -17.17
C LEU A 178 -4.61 8.43 -17.63
N GLY A 179 -5.21 9.39 -18.34
CA GLY A 179 -4.50 10.56 -18.88
C GLY A 179 -3.34 10.19 -19.82
N GLY A 180 -3.42 9.06 -20.52
CA GLY A 180 -2.36 8.54 -21.40
C GLY A 180 -1.19 7.87 -20.68
N GLN A 181 -1.25 7.72 -19.35
CA GLN A 181 -0.24 7.01 -18.57
C GLN A 181 -0.79 5.67 -18.06
N PRO A 182 0.02 4.59 -18.02
CA PRO A 182 -0.36 3.37 -17.33
C PRO A 182 -0.76 3.67 -15.88
N ALA A 183 -1.87 3.13 -15.41
CA ALA A 183 -2.29 3.29 -14.03
C ALA A 183 -1.22 2.73 -13.09
N ALA A 184 -0.61 3.61 -12.30
CA ALA A 184 0.33 3.27 -11.24
C ALA A 184 -0.38 2.50 -10.11
N ASP A 185 0.37 2.14 -9.06
CA ASP A 185 -0.22 1.47 -7.90
C ASP A 185 -1.25 2.38 -7.19
N VAL A 186 -1.04 3.70 -7.20
CA VAL A 186 -2.05 4.72 -6.90
C VAL A 186 -1.95 5.80 -7.98
N HIS A 187 -3.06 6.10 -8.66
CA HIS A 187 -3.10 7.11 -9.71
C HIS A 187 -3.79 8.38 -9.23
N HIS A 188 -3.20 9.55 -9.51
CA HIS A 188 -3.72 10.84 -9.08
C HIS A 188 -4.55 11.47 -10.18
N LEU A 189 -5.81 11.81 -9.88
CA LEU A 189 -6.69 12.56 -10.77
C LEU A 189 -7.06 13.90 -10.15
N ALA A 190 -7.10 14.95 -10.95
CA ALA A 190 -7.67 16.21 -10.52
C ALA A 190 -9.18 16.02 -10.27
N PRO A 191 -9.69 16.34 -9.06
CA PRO A 191 -11.12 16.25 -8.77
C PRO A 191 -11.93 17.20 -9.66
N ARG A 192 -13.13 16.77 -10.02
CA ARG A 192 -14.10 17.50 -10.86
C ARG A 192 -13.62 17.82 -12.27
N GLU A 193 -12.55 17.17 -12.70
CA GLU A 193 -12.06 17.20 -14.07
C GLU A 193 -12.32 15.84 -14.73
N MET A 194 -12.55 15.87 -16.04
CA MET A 194 -12.74 14.68 -16.86
C MET A 194 -11.40 14.20 -17.39
N HIS A 195 -11.07 12.96 -17.05
CA HIS A 195 -9.82 12.32 -17.47
C HIS A 195 -10.10 11.24 -18.52
N ASP A 196 -9.21 11.14 -19.49
CA ASP A 196 -9.22 10.04 -20.45
C ASP A 196 -8.87 8.73 -19.74
N MET A 197 -9.65 7.69 -19.97
CA MET A 197 -9.40 6.34 -19.46
C MET A 197 -9.32 5.36 -20.62
N GLU A 198 -8.44 4.37 -20.55
CA GLU A 198 -8.39 3.26 -21.51
C GLU A 198 -8.28 1.95 -20.75
N ILE A 199 -8.97 0.92 -21.25
CA ILE A 199 -8.86 -0.42 -20.72
C ILE A 199 -8.42 -1.37 -21.84
N GLU A 200 -7.50 -2.27 -21.50
CA GLU A 200 -7.09 -3.38 -22.35
C GLU A 200 -7.39 -4.70 -21.61
N VAL A 201 -8.18 -5.57 -22.24
CA VAL A 201 -8.58 -6.87 -21.68
C VAL A 201 -8.33 -8.00 -22.68
N ARG A 202 -8.01 -9.18 -22.14
CA ARG A 202 -7.84 -10.41 -22.90
C ARG A 202 -8.89 -11.44 -22.52
N VAL A 203 -9.54 -12.02 -23.51
CA VAL A 203 -10.62 -13.01 -23.34
C VAL A 203 -10.15 -14.34 -23.92
N SER A 204 -10.16 -15.43 -23.13
CA SER A 204 -9.64 -16.74 -23.56
C SER A 204 -10.47 -17.40 -24.64
N ARG A 205 -11.81 -17.35 -24.52
CA ARG A 205 -12.79 -17.78 -25.52
C ARG A 205 -14.04 -16.91 -25.41
N TRP A 206 -14.82 -16.86 -26.47
CA TRP A 206 -16.09 -16.15 -26.48
C TRP A 206 -17.24 -17.15 -26.51
N PRO A 207 -18.18 -17.14 -25.54
CA PRO A 207 -19.28 -18.10 -25.51
C PRO A 207 -20.16 -18.03 -26.78
N ASP A 208 -20.68 -19.17 -27.24
CA ASP A 208 -21.35 -19.24 -28.55
C ASP A 208 -22.60 -18.36 -28.64
N ASN A 209 -23.32 -18.20 -27.53
CA ASN A 209 -24.55 -17.41 -27.46
C ASN A 209 -24.33 -15.99 -26.92
N ALA A 210 -23.10 -15.63 -26.54
CA ALA A 210 -22.79 -14.29 -26.08
C ALA A 210 -22.58 -13.34 -27.26
N THR A 211 -23.21 -12.18 -27.22
CA THR A 211 -23.11 -11.12 -28.24
C THR A 211 -22.13 -10.04 -27.82
N HIS A 212 -22.09 -9.72 -26.53
CA HIS A 212 -21.26 -8.64 -25.97
C HIS A 212 -20.61 -9.07 -24.65
N LEU A 213 -19.48 -8.44 -24.34
CA LEU A 213 -18.82 -8.43 -23.04
C LEU A 213 -18.97 -7.03 -22.44
N THR A 214 -19.54 -6.94 -21.25
CA THR A 214 -19.67 -5.69 -20.49
C THR A 214 -18.71 -5.69 -19.32
N LEU A 215 -17.97 -4.60 -19.14
CA LEU A 215 -17.11 -4.35 -17.98
C LEU A 215 -17.66 -3.17 -17.18
N THR A 216 -18.00 -3.41 -15.92
CA THR A 216 -18.66 -2.43 -15.05
C THR A 216 -17.80 -2.13 -13.82
N PRO A 217 -17.59 -0.86 -13.44
CA PRO A 217 -16.87 -0.51 -12.23
C PRO A 217 -17.69 -0.86 -10.99
N VAL A 218 -17.02 -1.46 -10.02
CA VAL A 218 -17.52 -1.90 -8.71
C VAL A 218 -16.66 -1.23 -7.65
N SER A 219 -17.30 -0.52 -6.73
CA SER A 219 -16.64 0.14 -5.61
C SER A 219 -17.55 0.11 -4.38
N ALA A 220 -16.95 0.21 -3.20
CA ALA A 220 -17.67 0.46 -1.95
C ALA A 220 -18.03 1.95 -1.77
N GLU A 221 -17.50 2.81 -2.64
CA GLU A 221 -17.61 4.26 -2.54
C GLU A 221 -18.97 4.71 -3.11
N PRO A 222 -19.61 5.77 -2.56
CA PRO A 222 -20.92 6.21 -3.02
C PRO A 222 -20.90 6.60 -4.51
N ARG A 223 -21.93 6.23 -5.28
CA ARG A 223 -22.00 6.60 -6.71
C ARG A 223 -21.98 8.11 -6.97
N SER A 224 -22.29 8.94 -5.99
CA SER A 224 -22.18 10.40 -6.10
C SER A 224 -20.73 10.93 -6.03
N SER A 225 -19.76 10.10 -5.63
CA SER A 225 -18.36 10.53 -5.49
C SER A 225 -17.52 10.33 -6.74
N TYR A 226 -18.01 9.58 -7.74
CA TYR A 226 -17.26 9.28 -8.95
C TYR A 226 -18.16 9.02 -10.16
N GLU A 227 -17.59 9.18 -11.35
CA GLU A 227 -18.15 8.72 -12.61
C GLU A 227 -17.05 7.99 -13.38
N LEU A 228 -17.26 6.69 -13.65
CA LEU A 228 -16.31 5.85 -14.39
C LEU A 228 -17.04 5.18 -15.53
N SER A 229 -16.42 5.14 -16.71
CA SER A 229 -17.01 4.46 -17.86
C SER A 229 -17.19 2.97 -17.63
N GLU A 230 -18.36 2.50 -18.05
CA GLU A 230 -18.61 1.11 -18.39
C GLU A 230 -18.10 0.84 -19.82
N PHE A 231 -17.51 -0.33 -20.04
CA PHE A 231 -16.99 -0.71 -21.35
C PHE A 231 -17.83 -1.84 -21.91
N THR A 232 -18.13 -1.79 -23.20
CA THR A 232 -18.93 -2.82 -23.87
C THR A 232 -18.29 -3.18 -25.19
N PHE A 233 -17.91 -4.45 -25.32
CA PHE A 233 -17.25 -5.00 -26.48
C PHE A 233 -18.19 -5.95 -27.23
N PRO A 234 -18.44 -5.77 -28.53
CA PRO A 234 -19.10 -6.80 -29.33
C PRO A 234 -18.14 -7.98 -29.56
N LYS A 235 -18.71 -9.16 -29.89
CA LYS A 235 -17.90 -10.33 -30.28
C LYS A 235 -16.98 -9.96 -31.45
N PRO A 236 -15.66 -10.01 -31.26
CA PRO A 236 -14.72 -9.70 -32.33
C PRO A 236 -14.70 -10.81 -33.40
N PRO A 237 -14.39 -10.47 -34.66
CA PRO A 237 -14.16 -11.48 -35.69
C PRO A 237 -12.88 -12.27 -35.40
N GLY A 238 -12.82 -13.52 -35.89
CA GLY A 238 -11.64 -14.39 -35.76
C GLY A 238 -11.73 -15.40 -34.62
N LYS A 239 -10.59 -16.07 -34.37
CA LYS A 239 -10.48 -17.13 -33.36
C LYS A 239 -9.86 -16.58 -32.08
N ALA A 240 -10.34 -17.08 -30.94
CA ALA A 240 -9.81 -16.73 -29.63
C ALA A 240 -8.33 -17.16 -29.45
N PRO A 241 -7.58 -16.58 -28.50
CA PRO A 241 -7.98 -15.55 -27.54
C PRO A 241 -8.11 -14.16 -28.18
N TYR A 242 -8.95 -13.31 -27.58
CA TYR A 242 -9.22 -11.96 -28.06
C TYR A 242 -8.56 -10.93 -27.17
N THR A 243 -7.92 -9.91 -27.75
CA THR A 243 -7.47 -8.71 -27.02
C THR A 243 -8.36 -7.55 -27.45
N LEU A 244 -8.92 -6.84 -26.48
CA LEU A 244 -9.91 -5.80 -26.68
C LEU A 244 -9.42 -4.53 -25.98
N VAL A 245 -9.52 -3.41 -26.68
CA VAL A 245 -9.13 -2.09 -26.18
C VAL A 245 -10.28 -1.13 -26.40
N GLN A 246 -10.63 -0.35 -25.39
CA GLN A 246 -11.63 0.71 -25.52
C GLN A 246 -11.27 1.91 -24.64
N GLY A 247 -11.47 3.11 -25.19
CA GLY A 247 -11.38 4.37 -24.47
C GLY A 247 -12.68 4.73 -23.76
N GLY A 248 -12.55 5.41 -22.64
CA GLY A 248 -13.61 5.87 -21.76
C GLY A 248 -13.19 7.13 -21.00
N ARG A 249 -13.88 7.39 -19.90
CA ARG A 249 -13.74 8.58 -19.06
C ARG A 249 -13.76 8.22 -17.58
N ALA A 250 -13.03 9.02 -16.81
CA ALA A 250 -13.01 8.96 -15.35
C ALA A 250 -13.13 10.37 -14.76
N ILE A 251 -14.02 10.53 -13.79
CA ILE A 251 -14.20 11.77 -13.00
C ILE A 251 -14.30 11.38 -11.53
N LEU A 252 -13.47 12.01 -10.68
CA LEU A 252 -13.70 12.01 -9.24
C LEU A 252 -14.50 13.27 -8.88
N GLN A 253 -15.70 13.14 -8.35
CA GLN A 253 -16.59 14.29 -8.07
C GLN A 253 -16.20 15.04 -6.79
N VAL A 254 -15.42 14.39 -5.93
CA VAL A 254 -15.07 14.88 -4.59
C VAL A 254 -13.55 14.92 -4.43
N ALA A 255 -13.05 16.04 -3.93
CA ALA A 255 -11.67 16.15 -3.49
C ALA A 255 -11.50 15.43 -2.14
N GLN A 256 -10.47 14.60 -2.04
CA GLN A 256 -10.12 13.87 -0.84
C GLN A 256 -9.20 14.70 0.04
N GLY A 257 -9.39 14.59 1.36
CA GLY A 257 -8.44 15.14 2.31
C GLY A 257 -7.10 14.42 2.25
N LEU A 258 -6.02 15.10 2.64
CA LEU A 258 -4.65 14.57 2.62
C LEU A 258 -4.49 13.21 3.32
N LYS A 259 -5.31 12.95 4.34
CA LYS A 259 -5.28 11.72 5.17
C LYS A 259 -6.21 10.61 4.67
N ALA A 260 -7.00 10.87 3.64
CA ALA A 260 -7.93 9.88 3.11
C ALA A 260 -7.19 8.71 2.45
N ARG A 261 -7.85 7.56 2.38
CA ARG A 261 -7.42 6.41 1.57
C ARG A 261 -7.77 6.64 0.10
N PRO A 262 -7.07 6.02 -0.85
CA PRO A 262 -7.48 6.01 -2.25
C PRO A 262 -8.89 5.44 -2.44
N PHE A 263 -9.60 5.92 -3.47
CA PHE A 263 -10.77 5.25 -3.99
C PHE A 263 -10.35 3.91 -4.60
N GLU A 264 -11.07 2.84 -4.26
CA GLU A 264 -10.82 1.50 -4.78
C GLU A 264 -11.89 1.13 -5.80
N PHE A 265 -11.48 0.87 -7.05
CA PHE A 265 -12.35 0.41 -8.12
C PHE A 265 -11.91 -0.94 -8.65
N LYS A 266 -12.86 -1.86 -8.78
CA LYS A 266 -12.69 -3.15 -9.46
C LYS A 266 -13.59 -3.18 -10.68
N TYR A 267 -13.16 -3.80 -11.77
CA TYR A 267 -14.04 -3.99 -12.92
C TYR A 267 -14.56 -5.43 -12.92
N ALA A 268 -15.89 -5.56 -12.90
CA ALA A 268 -16.58 -6.83 -13.09
C ALA A 268 -16.84 -7.06 -14.58
N ALA A 269 -16.68 -8.30 -15.03
CA ALA A 269 -16.88 -8.70 -16.42
C ALA A 269 -18.10 -9.62 -16.53
N ALA A 270 -19.01 -9.33 -17.47
CA ALA A 270 -20.19 -10.15 -17.73
C ALA A 270 -20.46 -10.28 -19.24
N PHE A 271 -20.79 -11.49 -19.71
CA PHE A 271 -21.25 -11.70 -21.07
C PHE A 271 -22.77 -11.49 -21.15
N GLN A 272 -23.22 -10.94 -22.27
CA GLN A 272 -24.64 -10.75 -22.56
C GLN A 272 -25.09 -11.61 -23.74
N PRO A 273 -26.28 -12.24 -23.67
CA PRO A 273 -27.26 -12.19 -22.58
C PRO A 273 -26.80 -12.96 -21.33
N ALA A 274 -27.31 -12.56 -20.15
CA ALA A 274 -26.88 -13.10 -18.84
C ALA A 274 -27.21 -14.59 -18.61
N SER A 275 -27.97 -15.21 -19.51
CA SER A 275 -28.27 -16.66 -19.52
C SER A 275 -27.11 -17.52 -20.01
N VAL A 276 -25.99 -16.89 -20.40
CA VAL A 276 -24.80 -17.56 -20.92
C VAL A 276 -23.75 -17.69 -19.83
N GLU A 277 -23.19 -18.89 -19.68
CA GLU A 277 -22.05 -19.28 -18.83
C GLU A 277 -21.54 -18.19 -17.87
N GLN A 278 -22.04 -18.22 -16.63
CA GLN A 278 -21.62 -17.41 -15.49
C GLN A 278 -21.31 -18.36 -14.32
N PRO A 279 -20.34 -18.05 -13.45
CA PRO A 279 -19.49 -16.86 -13.43
C PRO A 279 -18.30 -16.95 -14.40
N VAL A 280 -17.93 -15.82 -15.02
CA VAL A 280 -16.70 -15.70 -15.81
C VAL A 280 -15.51 -15.60 -14.86
N ALA A 281 -14.52 -16.48 -14.99
CA ALA A 281 -13.29 -16.36 -14.20
C ALA A 281 -12.53 -15.10 -14.61
N ILE A 282 -12.50 -14.09 -13.73
CA ILE A 282 -11.68 -12.89 -13.93
C ILE A 282 -10.27 -13.18 -13.43
N VAL A 283 -9.30 -13.25 -14.35
CA VAL A 283 -7.90 -13.57 -14.05
C VAL A 283 -7.06 -12.30 -14.11
N GLY A 284 -6.61 -11.80 -12.96
CA GLY A 284 -5.89 -10.54 -12.86
C GLY A 284 -6.84 -9.41 -12.46
N HIS A 285 -7.15 -9.33 -11.17
CA HIS A 285 -7.75 -8.13 -10.60
C HIS A 285 -6.68 -7.04 -10.52
N ARG A 286 -6.66 -6.10 -11.46
CA ARG A 286 -5.98 -4.82 -11.20
C ARG A 286 -7.01 -3.92 -10.53
N THR A 287 -7.02 -3.94 -9.21
CA THR A 287 -7.70 -2.91 -8.42
C THR A 287 -7.14 -1.56 -8.85
N LEU A 288 -8.01 -0.71 -9.39
CA LEU A 288 -7.64 0.65 -9.76
C LEU A 288 -7.77 1.52 -8.51
N LEU A 289 -6.64 1.92 -7.95
CA LEU A 289 -6.58 2.86 -6.84
C LEU A 289 -6.41 4.27 -7.39
N VAL A 290 -7.36 5.15 -7.08
CA VAL A 290 -7.35 6.54 -7.56
C VAL A 290 -7.45 7.50 -6.39
N GLU A 291 -6.64 8.54 -6.40
CA GLU A 291 -6.74 9.64 -5.44
C GLU A 291 -7.05 10.96 -6.12
N GLY A 292 -7.81 11.79 -5.40
CA GLY A 292 -8.18 13.12 -5.83
C GLY A 292 -7.85 14.17 -4.80
N ILE A 293 -6.57 14.44 -4.52
CA ILE A 293 -6.20 15.54 -3.62
C ILE A 293 -6.09 16.84 -4.41
N ASP A 294 -6.81 17.85 -3.98
CA ASP A 294 -6.76 19.19 -4.58
C ASP A 294 -5.89 20.13 -3.76
N ILE A 295 -4.56 19.98 -3.88
CA ILE A 295 -3.59 20.88 -3.24
C ILE A 295 -3.55 22.29 -3.87
N LYS A 296 -4.16 22.49 -5.04
CA LYS A 296 -4.23 23.81 -5.69
C LYS A 296 -5.27 24.69 -5.02
N SER A 297 -6.46 24.16 -4.80
CA SER A 297 -7.53 24.89 -4.12
C SER A 297 -7.42 24.83 -2.60
N HIS A 298 -6.80 23.77 -2.06
CA HIS A 298 -6.62 23.56 -0.62
C HIS A 298 -5.13 23.29 -0.31
N PRO A 299 -4.27 24.32 -0.39
CA PRO A 299 -2.85 24.17 -0.12
C PRO A 299 -2.61 23.71 1.33
N ILE A 300 -1.56 22.92 1.52
CA ILE A 300 -1.18 22.34 2.82
C ILE A 300 -0.33 23.34 3.58
N THR A 301 0.72 23.84 2.92
CA THR A 301 1.72 24.75 3.49
C THR A 301 1.62 26.17 2.91
N GLY A 302 0.90 26.36 1.80
CA GLY A 302 0.93 27.60 1.01
C GLY A 302 2.09 27.65 0.00
N TYR A 303 2.94 26.63 -0.05
CA TYR A 303 4.06 26.50 -0.99
C TYR A 303 3.86 25.29 -1.91
N ALA A 304 3.47 25.51 -3.17
CA ALA A 304 3.05 24.45 -4.09
C ALA A 304 4.06 23.29 -4.24
N ALA A 305 5.34 23.58 -4.48
CA ALA A 305 6.38 22.55 -4.61
C ALA A 305 6.56 21.73 -3.33
N MET A 306 6.30 22.33 -2.17
CA MET A 306 6.38 21.65 -0.89
C MET A 306 5.16 20.77 -0.64
N ASP A 307 3.97 21.25 -1.03
CA ASP A 307 2.73 20.48 -0.94
C ASP A 307 2.80 19.21 -1.82
N GLU A 308 3.33 19.33 -3.04
CA GLU A 308 3.62 18.19 -3.93
C GLU A 308 4.60 17.19 -3.31
N LYS A 309 5.64 17.69 -2.62
CA LYS A 309 6.60 16.85 -1.93
C LYS A 309 6.01 16.12 -0.72
N ILE A 310 5.14 16.77 0.06
CA ILE A 310 4.41 16.14 1.17
C ILE A 310 3.55 14.98 0.65
N VAL A 311 2.83 15.19 -0.46
CA VAL A 311 2.03 14.13 -1.11
C VAL A 311 2.92 12.97 -1.56
N SER A 312 4.08 13.27 -2.16
CA SER A 312 5.04 12.24 -2.59
C SER A 312 5.59 11.43 -1.41
N VAL A 313 5.97 12.07 -0.31
CA VAL A 313 6.44 11.40 0.91
C VAL A 313 5.34 10.54 1.53
N ARG A 314 4.11 11.06 1.60
CA ARG A 314 2.94 10.33 2.08
C ARG A 314 2.71 9.05 1.28
N ASP A 315 2.74 9.15 -0.04
CA ASP A 315 2.49 8.03 -0.93
C ASP A 315 3.56 6.96 -0.75
N LEU A 316 4.82 7.37 -0.63
CA LEU A 316 5.94 6.47 -0.36
C LEU A 316 5.80 5.75 0.99
N LEU A 317 5.46 6.49 2.06
CA LEU A 317 5.21 5.92 3.40
C LEU A 317 4.10 4.87 3.37
N ARG A 318 3.02 5.15 2.64
CA ARG A 318 1.85 4.28 2.53
C ARG A 318 2.12 3.04 1.68
N GLN A 319 2.70 3.22 0.49
CA GLN A 319 2.97 2.14 -0.46
C GLN A 319 3.97 1.12 0.10
N GLN A 320 4.95 1.58 0.87
CA GLN A 320 5.97 0.72 1.47
C GLN A 320 5.64 0.24 2.89
N GLY A 321 4.45 0.58 3.42
CA GLY A 321 4.03 0.17 4.77
C GLY A 321 4.91 0.70 5.90
N LEU A 322 5.57 1.84 5.70
CA LEU A 322 6.58 2.40 6.62
C LEU A 322 5.99 3.12 7.82
N ALA A 323 4.70 3.41 7.78
CA ALA A 323 3.94 3.99 8.87
C ALA A 323 2.55 3.36 8.90
N ASN A 324 2.02 3.10 10.09
CA ASN A 324 0.61 2.77 10.19
C ASN A 324 -0.27 4.00 9.94
N VAL A 325 -1.60 3.82 9.82
CA VAL A 325 -2.54 4.89 9.46
C VAL A 325 -2.51 6.07 10.45
N HIS A 326 -2.37 5.78 11.75
CA HIS A 326 -2.31 6.82 12.79
C HIS A 326 -1.00 7.58 12.74
N GLU A 327 0.12 6.86 12.67
CA GLU A 327 1.46 7.45 12.55
C GLU A 327 1.58 8.31 11.29
N LEU A 328 1.08 7.84 10.15
CA LEU A 328 1.05 8.62 8.91
C LEU A 328 0.24 9.90 9.09
N SER A 329 -0.95 9.80 9.69
CA SER A 329 -1.80 10.95 9.98
C SER A 329 -1.09 11.99 10.86
N ASP A 330 -0.36 11.56 11.88
CA ASP A 330 0.34 12.43 12.83
C ASP A 330 1.59 13.06 12.18
N VAL A 331 2.36 12.29 11.42
CA VAL A 331 3.49 12.80 10.64
C VAL A 331 3.03 13.86 9.64
N LEU A 332 1.91 13.67 8.94
CA LEU A 332 1.38 14.68 8.01
C LEU A 332 0.98 15.98 8.72
N GLU A 333 0.54 15.95 9.98
CA GLU A 333 0.28 17.17 10.76
C GLU A 333 1.56 17.92 11.07
N LEU A 334 2.62 17.19 11.47
CA LEU A 334 3.95 17.78 11.71
C LEU A 334 4.54 18.36 10.42
N LEU A 335 4.47 17.61 9.32
CA LEU A 335 4.98 18.04 8.01
C LEU A 335 4.31 19.33 7.57
N ALA A 336 2.99 19.47 7.69
CA ALA A 336 2.29 20.70 7.30
C ALA A 336 2.88 21.96 7.97
N VAL A 337 3.25 21.88 9.26
CA VAL A 337 3.85 23.01 10.00
C VAL A 337 5.31 23.22 9.63
N LEU A 338 6.12 22.15 9.67
CA LEU A 338 7.57 22.26 9.47
C LEU A 338 7.94 22.59 8.03
N CYS A 339 7.16 22.10 7.06
CA CYS A 339 7.34 22.41 5.65
C CYS A 339 6.87 23.83 5.30
N ASN A 340 5.84 24.37 5.97
CA ASN A 340 5.51 25.79 5.90
C ASN A 340 6.70 26.64 6.40
N MET A 341 7.25 26.28 7.56
CA MET A 341 8.44 26.93 8.12
C MET A 341 9.65 26.84 7.17
N ALA A 342 9.88 25.70 6.52
CA ALA A 342 10.95 25.54 5.52
C ALA A 342 10.74 26.44 4.28
N GLY A 343 9.50 26.62 3.83
CA GLY A 343 9.17 27.54 2.74
C GLY A 343 9.46 29.01 3.12
N ARG A 344 9.01 29.43 4.31
CA ARG A 344 9.30 30.78 4.85
C ARG A 344 10.79 31.02 5.07
N ALA A 345 11.52 30.00 5.52
CA ALA A 345 12.98 30.08 5.69
C ALA A 345 13.68 30.56 4.41
N VAL A 346 13.27 30.03 3.25
CA VAL A 346 13.84 30.40 1.95
C VAL A 346 13.29 31.72 1.43
N GLN A 347 11.98 31.96 1.52
CA GLN A 347 11.37 33.17 0.95
C GLN A 347 11.65 34.44 1.76
N ASP A 348 11.59 34.36 3.09
CA ASP A 348 11.71 35.51 3.98
C ASP A 348 13.11 35.64 4.60
N ALA A 349 14.00 34.67 4.35
CA ALA A 349 15.27 34.51 5.06
C ALA A 349 15.03 34.61 6.58
N GLU A 350 14.10 33.80 7.07
CA GLU A 350 13.55 33.82 8.44
C GLU A 350 14.63 33.59 9.51
N PHE A 351 15.60 32.72 9.21
CA PHE A 351 16.70 32.37 10.10
C PHE A 351 17.99 33.08 9.68
N ASP A 352 18.34 34.22 10.28
CA ASP A 352 19.60 34.95 10.01
C ASP A 352 20.73 34.51 10.95
N GLY A 353 21.96 34.38 10.41
CA GLY A 353 23.15 33.99 11.15
C GLY A 353 23.17 32.55 11.67
N ILE A 354 24.01 32.30 12.67
CA ILE A 354 24.16 30.98 13.32
C ILE A 354 23.24 30.92 14.54
N TRP A 355 22.35 29.93 14.55
CA TRP A 355 21.43 29.69 15.66
C TRP A 355 21.98 28.55 16.54
N PRO A 356 22.04 28.73 17.87
CA PRO A 356 22.24 27.59 18.76
C PRO A 356 21.07 26.61 18.65
N GLU A 357 21.34 25.31 18.82
CA GLU A 357 20.31 24.27 18.76
C GLU A 357 19.16 24.56 19.73
N SER A 358 19.43 24.94 20.98
CA SER A 358 18.40 25.29 21.97
C SER A 358 17.46 26.42 21.52
N ARG A 359 17.97 27.41 20.77
CA ARG A 359 17.17 28.50 20.21
C ARG A 359 16.28 27.99 19.08
N PHE A 360 16.83 27.14 18.21
CA PHE A 360 16.04 26.51 17.14
C PHE A 360 14.94 25.62 17.71
N GLN A 361 15.24 24.84 18.75
CA GLN A 361 14.26 23.99 19.42
C GLN A 361 13.12 24.79 20.05
N ASP A 362 13.41 25.85 20.81
CA ASP A 362 12.36 26.72 21.38
C ASP A 362 11.51 27.37 20.28
N TYR A 363 12.11 27.72 19.14
CA TYR A 363 11.39 28.25 17.98
C TYR A 363 10.41 27.23 17.40
N VAL A 364 10.90 26.04 17.03
CA VAL A 364 10.08 24.97 16.45
C VAL A 364 8.98 24.55 17.41
N ARG A 365 9.30 24.42 18.71
CA ARG A 365 8.31 24.13 19.76
C ARG A 365 7.17 25.14 19.77
N LYS A 366 7.47 26.44 19.69
CA LYS A 366 6.45 27.50 19.64
C LYS A 366 5.60 27.41 18.38
N GLU A 367 6.20 27.13 17.22
CA GLU A 367 5.45 26.96 15.96
C GLU A 367 4.52 25.74 16.02
N LEU A 368 5.02 24.59 16.48
CA LEU A 368 4.20 23.38 16.67
C LEU A 368 3.08 23.61 17.69
N ARG A 369 3.36 24.30 18.80
CA ARG A 369 2.36 24.63 19.83
C ARG A 369 1.25 25.57 19.33
N ARG A 370 1.55 26.43 18.34
CA ARG A 370 0.57 27.33 17.70
C ARG A 370 -0.37 26.60 16.75
N ALA A 371 0.04 25.45 16.22
CA ALA A 371 -0.79 24.68 15.29
C ALA A 371 -1.95 24.01 16.05
N PRO A 372 -3.23 24.30 15.73
CA PRO A 372 -4.37 23.84 16.52
C PRO A 372 -4.51 22.31 16.62
N ARG A 373 -4.01 21.57 15.62
CA ARG A 373 -4.05 20.09 15.60
C ARG A 373 -2.92 19.44 16.39
N ILE A 374 -1.92 20.22 16.80
CA ILE A 374 -0.73 19.77 17.54
C ILE A 374 -0.79 20.29 18.98
N GLY A 375 -0.85 21.61 19.17
CA GLY A 375 -1.18 22.30 20.41
C GLY A 375 -0.92 21.54 21.71
N SER A 376 -1.99 21.07 22.36
CA SER A 376 -1.96 20.37 23.65
C SER A 376 -1.23 19.03 23.63
N ASP A 377 -1.19 18.38 22.48
CA ASP A 377 -0.70 17.01 22.31
C ASP A 377 0.82 16.96 22.04
N LEU A 378 1.47 18.13 21.95
CA LEU A 378 2.93 18.23 21.89
C LEU A 378 3.51 17.99 23.29
N GLU A 379 4.25 16.91 23.44
CA GLU A 379 4.91 16.48 24.65
C GLU A 379 6.34 17.05 24.73
N GLU A 380 6.73 17.42 25.94
CA GLU A 380 8.05 17.93 26.28
C GLU A 380 8.64 17.00 27.35
N HIS A 381 9.71 16.28 27.05
CA HIS A 381 10.37 15.42 28.03
C HIS A 381 11.59 16.16 28.63
N PRO A 382 11.56 16.53 29.92
CA PRO A 382 12.70 17.16 30.55
C PRO A 382 13.87 16.19 30.58
N ALA A 383 15.04 16.63 30.11
CA ALA A 383 16.24 15.80 30.11
C ALA A 383 16.64 15.40 31.54
N ALA A 384 16.98 14.13 31.73
CA ALA A 384 17.73 13.73 32.91
C ALA A 384 19.11 14.43 32.85
N ALA A 385 19.47 15.17 33.90
CA ALA A 385 20.76 15.88 34.05
C ALA A 385 20.99 17.15 33.18
N GLY A 386 19.95 17.94 32.91
CA GLY A 386 20.13 19.33 32.43
C GLY A 386 20.45 19.48 30.94
N GLY A 387 20.16 18.46 30.13
CA GLY A 387 20.18 18.51 28.67
C GLY A 387 18.97 19.25 28.07
N ILE A 388 18.89 19.26 26.73
CA ILE A 388 17.82 19.92 25.97
C ILE A 388 16.54 19.05 26.00
N THR A 389 15.36 19.67 26.06
CA THR A 389 14.05 18.98 26.12
C THR A 389 13.72 18.30 24.79
N ASP A 390 13.52 16.99 24.80
CA ASP A 390 13.07 16.25 23.62
C ASP A 390 11.59 16.53 23.35
N LEU A 391 11.24 16.74 22.07
CA LEU A 391 9.87 16.94 21.62
C LEU A 391 9.28 15.63 21.09
N SER A 392 8.02 15.35 21.45
CA SER A 392 7.22 14.32 20.78
C SER A 392 5.80 14.76 20.54
N PHE A 393 5.16 14.15 19.54
CA PHE A 393 3.75 14.38 19.24
C PHE A 393 3.07 13.02 19.08
N ARG A 394 2.15 12.69 20.00
CA ARG A 394 1.46 11.38 20.05
C ARG A 394 2.44 10.19 19.98
N GLY A 395 3.56 10.33 20.67
CA GLY A 395 4.66 9.37 20.69
C GLY A 395 5.61 9.41 19.49
N ILE A 396 5.35 10.18 18.43
CA ILE A 396 6.32 10.40 17.33
C ILE A 396 7.45 11.28 17.84
N THR A 397 8.69 10.78 17.82
CA THR A 397 9.88 11.55 18.18
C THR A 397 10.17 12.64 17.15
N ILE A 398 10.48 13.85 17.63
CA ILE A 398 10.87 14.99 16.81
C ILE A 398 12.28 15.42 17.23
N GLU A 399 13.28 14.98 16.46
CA GLU A 399 14.68 15.37 16.66
C GLU A 399 14.97 16.68 15.92
N LEU A 400 15.61 17.62 16.60
CA LEU A 400 15.90 18.94 16.07
C LEU A 400 17.39 19.25 16.17
N LYS A 401 18.04 19.54 15.03
CA LYS A 401 19.45 19.91 14.95
C LYS A 401 19.64 21.28 14.33
N SER A 402 20.67 22.00 14.77
CA SER A 402 21.15 23.19 14.07
C SER A 402 22.65 23.05 13.80
N VAL A 403 23.04 23.29 12.55
CA VAL A 403 24.41 23.04 12.08
C VAL A 403 25.00 24.30 11.43
N ASP A 404 26.30 24.50 11.60
CA ASP A 404 27.05 25.62 11.02
C ASP A 404 27.80 25.24 9.72
N HIS A 405 27.85 23.95 9.38
CA HIS A 405 28.39 23.44 8.12
C HIS A 405 27.30 23.29 7.06
N ARG A 406 27.72 23.35 5.79
CA ARG A 406 26.80 23.36 4.65
C ARG A 406 26.25 21.97 4.36
N ILE A 407 24.93 21.84 4.39
CA ILE A 407 24.20 20.68 3.91
C ILE A 407 23.95 20.87 2.41
N ARG A 408 24.47 19.95 1.59
CA ARG A 408 24.36 20.04 0.12
C ARG A 408 23.15 19.27 -0.41
N ARG A 409 22.73 18.24 0.33
CA ARG A 409 21.60 17.36 0.04
C ARG A 409 21.09 16.74 1.32
N VAL A 410 19.86 16.23 1.34
CA VAL A 410 19.23 15.68 2.55
C VAL A 410 20.02 14.50 3.12
N GLU A 411 20.66 13.70 2.27
CA GLU A 411 21.46 12.53 2.67
C GLU A 411 22.66 12.88 3.56
N ASP A 412 23.14 14.13 3.52
CA ASP A 412 24.22 14.58 4.40
C ASP A 412 23.77 14.58 5.89
N CYS A 413 22.46 14.51 6.17
CA CYS A 413 21.89 14.40 7.51
C CYS A 413 21.88 12.97 8.08
N GLN A 414 22.38 11.97 7.35
CA GLN A 414 22.37 10.57 7.78
C GLN A 414 23.03 10.36 9.16
N CYS A 415 24.03 11.17 9.52
CA CYS A 415 24.67 11.09 10.83
C CYS A 415 23.73 11.39 12.01
N TYR A 416 22.64 12.12 11.81
CA TYR A 416 21.63 12.43 12.83
C TYR A 416 20.46 11.45 12.83
N VAL A 417 20.31 10.66 11.76
CA VAL A 417 19.23 9.66 11.62
C VAL A 417 19.34 8.58 12.70
N GLU A 418 20.55 8.09 12.99
CA GLU A 418 20.75 7.02 13.98
C GLU A 418 20.36 7.44 15.40
N GLN A 419 20.66 8.69 15.78
CA GLN A 419 20.22 9.24 17.07
C GLN A 419 18.69 9.32 17.13
N THR A 420 18.07 9.86 16.07
CA THR A 420 16.60 9.98 15.96
C THR A 420 15.92 8.61 16.05
N ALA A 421 16.47 7.63 15.34
CA ALA A 421 15.97 6.26 15.29
C ALA A 421 16.06 5.55 16.63
N SER A 422 17.16 5.75 17.37
CA SER A 422 17.34 5.18 18.70
C SER A 422 16.22 5.62 19.66
N TYR A 423 15.88 6.92 19.66
CA TYR A 423 14.79 7.44 20.49
C TYR A 423 13.42 6.94 20.05
N ALA A 424 13.17 6.83 18.74
CA ALA A 424 11.93 6.27 18.21
C ALA A 424 11.74 4.80 18.61
N ALA A 425 12.79 3.99 18.46
CA ALA A 425 12.79 2.58 18.82
C ALA A 425 12.57 2.39 20.33
N ALA A 426 13.17 3.24 21.17
CA ALA A 426 12.94 3.23 22.62
C ALA A 426 11.47 3.52 23.00
N LYS A 427 10.75 4.26 22.16
CA LYS A 427 9.30 4.53 22.30
C LYS A 427 8.42 3.53 21.56
N GLY A 428 9.00 2.46 20.99
CA GLY A 428 8.28 1.44 20.23
C GLY A 428 7.70 1.93 18.91
N LYS A 429 8.23 3.03 18.36
CA LYS A 429 7.80 3.61 17.07
C LYS A 429 8.72 3.18 15.94
N ARG A 430 8.14 2.97 14.75
CA ARG A 430 8.90 2.68 13.52
C ARG A 430 9.10 3.89 12.62
N ILE A 431 8.57 5.04 13.03
CA ILE A 431 8.73 6.30 12.32
C ILE A 431 9.04 7.44 13.29
N ALA A 432 9.90 8.35 12.83
CA ALA A 432 10.27 9.58 13.54
C ALA A 432 10.52 10.72 12.57
N LEU A 433 10.67 11.92 13.11
CA LEU A 433 10.93 13.13 12.35
C LEU A 433 12.27 13.73 12.77
N LEU A 434 13.07 14.12 11.78
CA LEU A 434 14.31 14.86 11.96
C LEU A 434 14.17 16.20 11.23
N CYS A 435 14.40 17.31 11.93
CA CYS A 435 14.43 18.63 11.32
C CYS A 435 15.79 19.29 11.59
N VAL A 436 16.51 19.65 10.52
CA VAL A 436 17.86 20.21 10.61
C VAL A 436 17.87 21.62 10.03
N LEU A 437 18.25 22.60 10.84
CA LEU A 437 18.51 23.97 10.38
C LEU A 437 19.96 24.11 9.92
N ASP A 438 20.16 24.33 8.62
CA ASP A 438 21.45 24.69 8.03
C ASP A 438 21.70 26.20 8.23
N CYS A 439 22.60 26.56 9.14
CA CYS A 439 23.04 27.94 9.40
C CYS A 439 24.33 28.33 8.66
N SER A 440 24.90 27.47 7.81
CA SER A 440 26.11 27.78 7.03
C SER A 440 25.92 29.04 6.18
N LYS A 441 27.00 29.72 5.79
CA LYS A 441 26.86 30.90 4.92
C LYS A 441 26.58 30.47 3.47
N LYS A 442 25.53 31.03 2.87
CA LYS A 442 25.13 30.72 1.48
C LYS A 442 25.69 31.77 0.54
N GLU A 443 26.78 31.40 -0.15
CA GLU A 443 27.44 32.21 -1.18
C GLU A 443 26.84 32.00 -2.58
N THR A 444 26.00 30.99 -2.74
CA THR A 444 25.28 30.67 -3.97
C THR A 444 23.79 30.58 -3.69
N ALA A 445 22.96 30.60 -4.74
CA ALA A 445 21.53 30.37 -4.59
C ALA A 445 21.26 29.09 -3.77
N PRO A 446 20.34 29.14 -2.79
CA PRO A 446 19.89 27.95 -2.10
C PRO A 446 19.17 27.02 -3.10
N TRP A 447 19.22 25.73 -2.81
CA TRP A 447 18.43 24.73 -3.53
C TRP A 447 16.96 24.82 -3.09
N PRO A 448 16.01 24.35 -3.92
CA PRO A 448 14.59 24.42 -3.59
C PRO A 448 14.27 23.82 -2.22
N ALA A 449 13.43 24.50 -1.42
CA ALA A 449 13.05 24.00 -0.09
C ALA A 449 12.45 22.59 -0.13
N ALA A 450 11.67 22.28 -1.18
CA ALA A 450 11.03 20.98 -1.38
C ALA A 450 12.03 19.82 -1.52
N ASP A 451 13.21 20.09 -2.07
CA ASP A 451 14.26 19.07 -2.15
C ASP A 451 14.80 18.73 -0.74
N GLY A 452 14.63 19.64 0.23
CA GLY A 452 14.99 19.48 1.64
C GLY A 452 14.17 18.46 2.42
N LEU A 453 13.10 17.92 1.85
CA LEU A 453 12.25 16.92 2.48
C LEU A 453 12.50 15.54 1.84
N ALA A 454 12.93 14.56 2.63
CA ALA A 454 13.09 13.18 2.17
C ALA A 454 12.86 12.16 3.28
N ILE A 455 12.76 10.89 2.89
CA ILE A 455 12.74 9.76 3.83
C ILE A 455 14.15 9.18 3.88
N LEU A 456 14.75 9.16 5.07
CA LEU A 456 15.98 8.43 5.35
C LEU A 456 15.65 7.22 6.23
N ARG A 457 16.50 6.18 6.21
CA ARG A 457 16.33 4.99 7.04
C ARG A 457 17.55 4.82 7.94
N SER A 458 17.31 4.37 9.17
CA SER A 458 18.39 3.94 10.04
C SER A 458 18.97 2.61 9.58
N ALA A 459 20.20 2.33 9.97
CA ALA A 459 20.80 1.02 9.77
C ALA A 459 20.02 -0.07 10.55
N PRO A 460 20.12 -1.35 10.12
CA PRO A 460 19.67 -2.49 10.92
C PRO A 460 20.37 -2.50 12.30
N PRO A 461 19.72 -2.98 13.37
CA PRO A 461 18.47 -3.75 13.38
C PRO A 461 17.19 -2.93 13.62
N ALA A 462 17.29 -1.63 13.87
CA ALA A 462 16.13 -0.81 14.24
C ALA A 462 15.20 -0.52 13.06
N GLU A 463 15.77 -0.37 11.85
CA GLU A 463 15.05 -0.08 10.59
C GLU A 463 13.95 1.00 10.70
N VAL A 464 14.20 2.03 11.52
CA VAL A 464 13.26 3.13 11.72
C VAL A 464 13.26 4.02 10.48
N THR A 465 12.06 4.38 10.04
CA THR A 465 11.85 5.36 8.98
C THR A 465 11.94 6.77 9.57
N VAL A 466 12.87 7.59 9.09
CA VAL A 466 13.04 8.97 9.56
C VAL A 466 12.67 9.92 8.44
N VAL A 467 11.60 10.67 8.65
CA VAL A 467 11.22 11.75 7.72
C VAL A 467 12.07 12.97 8.05
N THR A 468 12.98 13.30 7.15
CA THR A 468 14.00 14.33 7.34
C THR A 468 13.64 15.60 6.58
N ILE A 469 13.67 16.73 7.27
CA ILE A 469 13.49 18.07 6.70
C ILE A 469 14.76 18.87 6.94
N VAL A 470 15.29 19.46 5.88
CA VAL A 470 16.37 20.45 5.93
C VAL A 470 15.77 21.85 5.74
N VAL A 471 15.95 22.70 6.74
CA VAL A 471 15.54 24.10 6.73
C VAL A 471 16.75 24.95 6.40
N LEU A 472 16.67 25.72 5.32
CA LEU A 472 17.79 26.54 4.86
C LEU A 472 17.77 27.91 5.55
N GLY A 473 18.68 28.12 6.50
CA GLY A 473 18.93 29.41 7.14
C GLY A 473 20.09 30.17 6.51
N ASN A 474 20.37 31.36 7.05
CA ASN A 474 21.48 32.24 6.70
C ASN A 474 21.59 32.52 5.18
N ILE A 475 20.43 32.69 4.54
CA ILE A 475 20.31 33.04 3.12
C ILE A 475 20.51 34.55 2.97
N THR A 476 21.43 34.93 2.09
CA THR A 476 21.70 36.33 1.79
C THR A 476 20.50 36.94 1.07
N ARG A 477 19.84 37.91 1.70
CA ARG A 477 18.76 38.68 1.05
C ARG A 477 19.31 39.46 -0.15
N PRO A 478 18.61 39.53 -1.29
CA PRO A 478 19.02 40.34 -2.44
C PRO A 478 19.31 41.80 -2.06
N SER A 479 18.55 42.35 -1.11
CA SER A 479 18.75 43.72 -0.59
C SER A 479 20.08 43.94 0.16
N LYS A 480 20.74 42.87 0.65
CA LYS A 480 22.08 42.92 1.24
C LYS A 480 23.20 42.81 0.19
N LEU A 481 22.90 42.42 -1.06
CA LEU A 481 23.86 42.31 -2.16
C LEU A 481 24.00 43.60 -2.98
N SER A 482 23.09 44.56 -2.79
CA SER A 482 23.06 45.85 -3.52
C SER A 482 23.73 47.01 -2.77
N ARG A 483 24.57 46.75 -1.76
CA ARG A 483 25.30 47.77 -1.00
C ARG A 483 26.79 47.73 -1.25
#